data_AF-A0A961F1G6-F1
#
_entry.id   AF-A0A961F1G6-F1
#
_cell.length_a   1.000
_cell.length_b   1.000
_cell.length_c   1.000
_cell.angle_alpha   90.00
_cell.angle_beta   90.00
_cell.angle_gamma   90.00
#
_symmetry.space_group_name_H-M   'P 1'
#
loop_
_entity.id
_entity.type
_entity.pdbx_description
1 polymer ?
#
loop_
_entity_poly.entity_id
_entity_poly.type
_entity_poly.pdbx_seq_one_letter_code
_entity_poly.pdbx_strand_id
1 'polypeptide(L)'
;MRKLTGLFVAALVFLAASSVSAEGNYLGIGLGLQVDLGSLGGTMTKDGLDSTKGKRAGTGSTAGIGCGTQNGSLTSAQSACFAEQAGNFQELVVPENTLISLEKNTNQLFRAYTSGPMQGLVIDVFWESEGDGTFWRVGVSHTRKILGGETRSTIANFEWYKIEWDFYSWTIPFYYGVKAKIGESGAVYGGLGINWTRGGWNLGGTNAGDIPTDVAGSLVGSVGAHSYAATGSSSVSEGEVYKEAVKFRHSGIGWNALMGVESKLDSGDALFFEIEYIVNGGQDTAYTKSIGGIRGLSYRPSYPIVTGGTKYKFGYKMAM
;
A
#
# COMPACT_ATOMS: atom_id res chain seq x y z
N MET A 1 25.74 14.86 -19.46
CA MET A 1 25.78 16.24 -18.93
C MET A 1 24.40 16.93 -18.78
N ARG A 2 23.25 16.22 -18.83
CA ARG A 2 21.90 16.83 -18.75
C ARG A 2 21.23 16.80 -17.36
N LYS A 3 21.93 16.37 -16.30
CA LYS A 3 21.35 16.20 -14.95
C LYS A 3 21.80 17.23 -13.91
N LEU A 4 22.75 18.11 -14.24
CA LEU A 4 23.30 19.09 -13.30
C LEU A 4 22.54 20.42 -13.26
N THR A 5 21.77 20.73 -14.30
CA THR A 5 21.08 22.03 -14.44
C THR A 5 19.90 22.18 -13.47
N GLY A 6 19.21 21.09 -13.10
CA GLY A 6 18.10 21.16 -12.12
C GLY A 6 18.56 21.44 -10.69
N LEU A 7 19.72 20.90 -10.29
CA LEU A 7 20.28 21.10 -8.95
C LEU A 7 20.77 22.55 -8.74
N PHE A 8 21.32 23.16 -9.79
CA PHE A 8 21.79 24.54 -9.77
C PHE A 8 20.65 25.55 -9.70
N VAL A 9 19.52 25.29 -10.37
CA VAL A 9 18.34 26.17 -10.32
C VAL A 9 17.67 26.13 -8.94
N ALA A 10 17.62 24.96 -8.29
CA ALA A 10 17.15 24.86 -6.91
C ALA A 10 18.05 25.67 -5.96
N ALA A 11 19.38 25.53 -6.06
CA ALA A 11 20.34 26.27 -5.24
C ALA A 11 20.27 27.81 -5.44
N LEU A 12 19.97 28.27 -6.65
CA LEU A 12 19.85 29.71 -6.95
C LEU A 12 18.56 30.34 -6.43
N VAL A 13 17.47 29.57 -6.33
CA VAL A 13 16.24 30.01 -5.65
C VAL A 13 16.46 30.07 -4.13
N PHE A 14 17.29 29.19 -3.55
CA PHE A 14 17.64 29.23 -2.12
C PHE A 14 18.44 30.48 -1.71
N LEU A 15 19.29 31.01 -2.58
CA LEU A 15 20.09 32.21 -2.29
C LEU A 15 19.30 33.53 -2.42
N ALA A 16 18.18 33.55 -3.14
CA ALA A 16 17.35 34.75 -3.28
C ALA A 16 16.34 34.93 -2.12
N ALA A 17 16.02 33.85 -1.40
CA ALA A 17 15.07 33.88 -0.27
C ALA A 17 15.68 34.41 1.05
N SER A 18 16.99 34.65 1.12
CA SER A 18 17.66 35.21 2.31
C SER A 18 17.39 36.71 2.55
N SER A 19 16.45 37.30 1.81
CA SER A 19 16.03 38.71 1.96
C SER A 19 14.77 38.89 2.79
N VAL A 20 14.18 37.80 3.31
CA VAL A 20 13.18 37.87 4.37
C VAL A 20 13.92 37.99 5.70
N SER A 21 13.65 39.06 6.46
CA SER A 21 14.17 39.29 7.80
C SER A 21 13.87 38.08 8.69
N ALA A 22 14.84 37.19 8.85
CA ALA A 22 14.67 35.97 9.63
C ALA A 22 14.85 36.29 11.12
N GLU A 23 13.84 36.01 11.94
CA GLU A 23 13.92 36.04 13.42
C GLU A 23 14.74 34.87 13.97
N GLY A 24 14.85 33.76 13.21
CA GLY A 24 15.64 32.60 13.60
C GLY A 24 15.77 31.58 12.47
N ASN A 25 16.85 30.80 12.49
CA ASN A 25 17.07 29.67 11.58
C ASN A 25 17.22 28.39 12.40
N TYR A 26 16.64 27.29 11.91
CA TYR A 26 16.65 26.01 12.61
C TYR A 26 17.00 24.87 11.67
N LEU A 27 17.89 24.00 12.14
CA LEU A 27 18.11 22.70 11.54
C LEU A 27 17.28 21.67 12.32
N GLY A 28 16.30 21.08 11.66
CA GLY A 28 15.40 20.10 12.25
C GLY A 28 15.75 18.67 11.86
N ILE A 29 15.62 17.76 12.83
CA ILE A 29 15.61 16.31 12.62
C ILE A 29 14.34 15.73 13.25
N GLY A 30 13.66 14.86 12.50
CA GLY A 30 12.42 14.23 12.91
C GLY A 30 12.44 12.73 12.67
N LEU A 31 11.79 12.01 13.58
CA LEU A 31 11.40 10.62 13.42
C LEU A 31 9.88 10.54 13.46
N GLY A 32 9.31 9.69 12.61
CA GLY A 32 7.87 9.62 12.50
C GLY A 32 7.34 8.28 12.04
N LEU A 33 6.02 8.19 12.01
CA LEU A 33 5.27 7.04 11.55
C LEU A 33 4.30 7.46 10.45
N GLN A 34 4.16 6.59 9.46
CA GLN A 34 3.16 6.71 8.42
C GLN A 34 2.31 5.44 8.41
N VAL A 35 1.01 5.61 8.59
CA VAL A 35 0.03 4.52 8.54
C VAL A 35 -0.52 4.39 7.12
N ASP A 36 -0.93 3.17 6.76
CA ASP A 36 -1.50 2.84 5.45
C ASP A 36 -0.61 3.29 4.28
N LEU A 37 0.59 2.71 4.20
CA LEU A 37 1.55 3.05 3.15
C LEU A 37 0.96 2.81 1.76
N GLY A 38 0.90 3.87 0.96
CA GLY A 38 0.40 3.83 -0.40
C GLY A 38 -1.11 3.68 -0.55
N SER A 39 -1.89 3.89 0.54
CA SER A 39 -3.35 3.72 0.54
C SER A 39 -3.79 2.31 0.13
N LEU A 40 -2.93 1.31 0.41
CA LEU A 40 -3.11 -0.07 -0.01
C LEU A 40 -3.86 -0.91 1.01
N GLY A 41 -4.19 -0.36 2.19
CA GLY A 41 -4.89 -1.09 3.25
C GLY A 41 -6.22 -1.68 2.80
N GLY A 42 -7.00 -0.95 2.00
CA GLY A 42 -8.25 -1.46 1.41
C GLY A 42 -8.03 -2.64 0.46
N THR A 43 -7.06 -2.49 -0.45
CA THR A 43 -6.67 -3.55 -1.40
C THR A 43 -6.19 -4.81 -0.69
N MET A 44 -5.42 -4.67 0.38
CA MET A 44 -4.91 -5.81 1.13
C MET A 44 -6.01 -6.51 1.96
N THR A 45 -6.86 -5.74 2.64
CA THR A 45 -7.78 -6.30 3.63
C THR A 45 -9.14 -6.71 3.07
N LYS A 46 -9.63 -6.02 2.03
CA LYS A 46 -11.02 -6.11 1.56
C LYS A 46 -11.14 -6.52 0.10
N ASP A 47 -10.38 -5.88 -0.79
CA ASP A 47 -10.68 -5.95 -2.23
C ASP A 47 -9.84 -6.99 -2.97
N GLY A 48 -8.61 -7.25 -2.53
CA GLY A 48 -7.70 -8.14 -3.26
C GLY A 48 -7.22 -7.56 -4.60
N LEU A 49 -6.71 -8.44 -5.47
CA LEU A 49 -6.38 -8.14 -6.87
C LEU A 49 -6.88 -9.27 -7.76
N ASP A 50 -7.82 -8.96 -8.64
CA ASP A 50 -8.37 -9.92 -9.59
C ASP A 50 -7.35 -10.38 -10.64
N SER A 51 -7.43 -11.64 -11.03
CA SER A 51 -6.65 -12.15 -12.14
C SER A 51 -7.23 -11.76 -13.50
N THR A 52 -6.34 -11.38 -14.44
CA THR A 52 -6.71 -11.17 -15.85
C THR A 52 -7.11 -12.44 -16.60
N LYS A 53 -6.86 -13.62 -16.01
CA LYS A 53 -7.40 -14.89 -16.48
C LYS A 53 -8.17 -15.54 -15.34
N GLY A 54 -9.49 -15.49 -15.47
CA GLY A 54 -10.39 -16.19 -14.58
C GLY A 54 -11.82 -16.00 -15.05
N LYS A 55 -12.29 -16.87 -15.93
CA LYS A 55 -13.58 -17.46 -15.57
C LYS A 55 -13.19 -18.54 -14.58
N ARG A 56 -13.86 -18.67 -13.42
CA ARG A 56 -13.84 -19.96 -12.72
C ARG A 56 -14.00 -21.03 -13.81
N ALA A 57 -13.12 -22.03 -13.85
CA ALA A 57 -13.31 -23.17 -14.72
C ALA A 57 -14.58 -23.91 -14.26
N GLY A 58 -15.74 -23.37 -14.65
CA GLY A 58 -17.06 -23.91 -14.39
C GLY A 58 -17.35 -25.09 -15.29
N THR A 59 -16.33 -25.82 -15.74
CA THR A 59 -16.49 -27.19 -16.19
C THR A 59 -16.48 -28.06 -14.92
N GLY A 60 -17.52 -27.91 -14.10
CA GLY A 60 -17.67 -28.65 -12.84
C GLY A 60 -18.08 -27.83 -11.61
N SER A 61 -18.45 -26.56 -11.74
CA SER A 61 -19.12 -25.86 -10.63
C SER A 61 -20.50 -26.47 -10.43
N THR A 62 -20.59 -27.49 -9.57
CA THR A 62 -21.87 -27.82 -8.94
C THR A 62 -22.33 -26.57 -8.22
N ALA A 63 -23.41 -26.01 -8.75
CA ALA A 63 -24.38 -25.17 -8.08
C ALA A 63 -24.23 -25.20 -6.55
N GLY A 64 -24.15 -24.02 -5.94
CA GLY A 64 -24.32 -23.90 -4.50
C GLY A 64 -25.56 -24.69 -4.05
N ILE A 65 -25.48 -25.31 -2.88
CA ILE A 65 -26.59 -26.10 -2.31
C ILE A 65 -27.85 -25.22 -2.33
N GLY A 66 -28.79 -25.56 -3.24
CA GLY A 66 -29.97 -24.75 -3.58
C GLY A 66 -30.23 -24.60 -5.08
N CYS A 67 -29.22 -24.70 -5.95
CA CYS A 67 -29.38 -24.60 -7.41
C CYS A 67 -29.39 -26.01 -8.07
N GLY A 68 -30.30 -26.89 -7.63
CA GLY A 68 -30.43 -28.25 -8.17
C GLY A 68 -31.00 -28.28 -9.59
N THR A 69 -30.42 -29.06 -10.49
CA THR A 69 -31.02 -29.39 -11.79
C THR A 69 -32.17 -30.37 -11.58
N GLN A 70 -33.41 -29.99 -11.89
CA GLN A 70 -34.46 -30.97 -12.15
C GLN A 70 -34.39 -31.35 -13.63
N ASN A 71 -34.15 -32.63 -13.92
CA ASN A 71 -34.19 -33.21 -15.27
C ASN A 71 -33.31 -32.50 -16.32
N GLY A 72 -32.10 -32.07 -15.95
CA GLY A 72 -31.08 -31.67 -16.92
C GLY A 72 -31.38 -30.41 -17.75
N SER A 73 -32.39 -29.61 -17.39
CA SER A 73 -32.68 -28.33 -18.04
C SER A 73 -32.63 -27.18 -17.05
N LEU A 74 -31.95 -26.09 -17.43
CA LEU A 74 -31.85 -24.86 -16.64
C LEU A 74 -33.12 -24.02 -16.81
N THR A 75 -33.78 -23.69 -15.71
CA THR A 75 -34.85 -22.68 -15.68
C THR A 75 -34.27 -21.27 -15.62
N SER A 76 -35.04 -20.25 -16.02
CA SER A 76 -34.61 -18.85 -16.10
C SER A 76 -34.20 -18.21 -14.75
N ALA A 77 -34.62 -18.77 -13.62
CA ALA A 77 -34.12 -18.38 -12.29
C ALA A 77 -32.72 -18.95 -11.98
N GLN A 78 -32.33 -20.06 -12.63
CA GLN A 78 -31.05 -20.73 -12.44
C GLN A 78 -29.94 -20.11 -13.30
N SER A 79 -30.27 -19.51 -14.44
CA SER A 79 -29.32 -18.70 -15.23
C SER A 79 -28.74 -17.52 -14.45
N ALA A 80 -29.45 -16.99 -13.45
CA ALA A 80 -28.91 -15.95 -12.56
C ALA A 80 -27.85 -16.51 -11.58
N CYS A 81 -28.07 -17.73 -11.06
CA CYS A 81 -27.16 -18.45 -10.16
C CYS A 81 -25.82 -18.81 -10.84
N PHE A 82 -25.85 -19.11 -12.15
CA PHE A 82 -24.65 -19.38 -12.95
C PHE A 82 -24.02 -18.11 -13.55
N ALA A 83 -24.79 -17.05 -13.82
CA ALA A 83 -24.26 -15.76 -14.27
C ALA A 83 -23.37 -15.08 -13.22
N GLU A 84 -23.70 -15.25 -11.94
CA GLU A 84 -22.90 -14.72 -10.82
C GLU A 84 -21.57 -15.47 -10.65
N GLN A 85 -21.51 -16.77 -10.96
CA GLN A 85 -20.25 -17.53 -10.93
C GLN A 85 -19.38 -17.36 -12.19
N ALA A 86 -19.97 -17.05 -13.34
CA ALA A 86 -19.23 -16.78 -14.57
C ALA A 86 -18.55 -15.39 -14.60
N GLY A 87 -18.85 -14.53 -13.61
CA GLY A 87 -18.25 -13.21 -13.43
C GLY A 87 -17.15 -13.13 -12.37
N ASN A 88 -16.90 -14.20 -11.60
CA ASN A 88 -15.89 -14.19 -10.54
C ASN A 88 -14.53 -14.56 -11.14
N PHE A 89 -13.71 -13.55 -11.40
CA PHE A 89 -12.30 -13.69 -11.66
C PHE A 89 -11.63 -14.37 -10.46
N GLN A 90 -10.68 -15.28 -10.71
CA GLN A 90 -9.86 -15.85 -9.64
C GLN A 90 -9.01 -14.72 -9.07
N GLU A 91 -9.11 -14.46 -7.77
CA GLU A 91 -8.31 -13.41 -7.13
C GLU A 91 -6.85 -13.87 -7.01
N LEU A 92 -5.95 -13.10 -7.59
CA LEU A 92 -4.52 -13.34 -7.47
C LEU A 92 -3.99 -12.92 -6.10
N VAL A 93 -4.43 -11.75 -5.63
CA VAL A 93 -4.27 -11.36 -4.23
C VAL A 93 -5.62 -11.58 -3.57
N VAL A 94 -5.71 -12.59 -2.70
CA VAL A 94 -6.92 -12.89 -1.94
C VAL A 94 -6.98 -11.95 -0.74
N PRO A 95 -8.08 -11.23 -0.50
CA PRO A 95 -8.18 -10.31 0.61
C PRO A 95 -8.14 -11.06 1.94
N GLU A 96 -7.51 -10.45 2.94
CA GLU A 96 -7.30 -11.04 4.27
C GLU A 96 -8.61 -11.51 4.92
N ASN A 97 -9.72 -10.77 4.74
CA ASN A 97 -11.03 -11.13 5.29
C ASN A 97 -11.55 -12.46 4.76
N THR A 98 -11.29 -12.78 3.49
CA THR A 98 -11.70 -14.04 2.88
C THR A 98 -10.91 -15.21 3.47
N LEU A 99 -9.61 -15.05 3.67
CA LEU A 99 -8.76 -16.08 4.27
C LEU A 99 -9.12 -16.36 5.74
N ILE A 100 -9.41 -15.31 6.52
CA ILE A 100 -9.86 -15.44 7.91
C ILE A 100 -11.22 -16.14 7.97
N SER A 101 -12.13 -15.82 7.04
CA SER A 101 -13.42 -16.48 6.96
C SER A 101 -13.27 -17.96 6.59
N LEU A 102 -12.32 -18.28 5.71
CA LEU A 102 -12.03 -19.65 5.32
C LEU A 102 -11.48 -20.48 6.49
N GLU A 103 -10.54 -19.94 7.28
CA GLU A 103 -10.05 -20.60 8.51
C GLU A 103 -11.18 -20.91 9.49
N LYS A 104 -12.04 -19.92 9.76
CA LYS A 104 -13.17 -20.07 10.70
C LYS A 104 -14.20 -21.08 10.22
N ASN A 105 -14.46 -21.13 8.91
CA ASN A 105 -15.47 -22.03 8.33
C ASN A 105 -14.95 -23.45 8.06
N THR A 106 -13.63 -23.68 8.05
CA THR A 106 -13.01 -24.98 7.75
C THR A 106 -12.46 -25.69 8.99
N ASN A 107 -12.88 -25.27 10.19
CA ASN A 107 -12.44 -25.84 11.46
C ASN A 107 -10.89 -25.94 11.57
N GLN A 108 -10.18 -24.89 11.13
CA GLN A 108 -8.71 -24.79 11.11
C GLN A 108 -7.96 -25.76 10.18
N LEU A 109 -8.65 -26.42 9.23
CA LEU A 109 -7.99 -27.13 8.13
C LEU A 109 -7.16 -26.15 7.28
N PHE A 110 -7.69 -24.94 7.11
CA PHE A 110 -6.98 -23.78 6.59
C PHE A 110 -6.50 -22.92 7.75
N ARG A 111 -5.27 -22.42 7.66
CA ARG A 111 -4.72 -21.45 8.62
C ARG A 111 -4.27 -20.22 7.86
N ALA A 112 -4.84 -19.07 8.21
CA ALA A 112 -4.48 -17.79 7.66
C ALA A 112 -3.58 -17.02 8.63
N TYR A 113 -2.56 -16.35 8.08
CA TYR A 113 -1.76 -15.38 8.81
C TYR A 113 -1.84 -14.07 8.05
N THR A 114 -2.29 -13.03 8.74
CA THR A 114 -2.53 -11.70 8.18
C THR A 114 -1.86 -10.67 9.08
N SER A 115 -1.21 -9.68 8.49
CA SER A 115 -0.50 -8.63 9.24
C SER A 115 -1.10 -7.24 9.04
N GLY A 116 -2.16 -7.13 8.24
CA GLY A 116 -2.90 -5.90 8.05
C GLY A 116 -2.13 -4.85 7.23
N PRO A 117 -2.64 -3.58 7.21
CA PRO A 117 -2.09 -2.53 6.37
C PRO A 117 -0.64 -2.20 6.73
N MET A 118 0.14 -1.82 5.72
CA MET A 118 1.54 -1.46 5.89
C MET A 118 1.71 -0.21 6.76
N GLN A 119 2.66 -0.26 7.68
CA GLN A 119 3.11 0.88 8.48
C GLN A 119 4.59 1.16 8.21
N GLY A 120 4.95 2.44 8.14
CA GLY A 120 6.29 2.89 7.80
C GLY A 120 6.92 3.80 8.84
N LEU A 121 8.24 3.66 8.98
CA LEU A 121 9.08 4.62 9.69
C LEU A 121 9.43 5.76 8.75
N VAL A 122 9.37 6.98 9.28
CA VAL A 122 9.71 8.22 8.59
C VAL A 122 10.95 8.80 9.26
N ILE A 123 11.96 9.14 8.48
CA ILE A 123 13.11 9.94 8.90
C ILE A 123 13.06 11.24 8.13
N ASP A 124 13.16 12.37 8.82
CA ASP A 124 13.01 13.71 8.24
C ASP A 124 14.16 14.61 8.68
N VAL A 125 14.74 15.34 7.74
CA VAL A 125 15.73 16.39 8.02
C VAL A 125 15.33 17.63 7.25
N PHE A 126 15.28 18.77 7.91
CA PHE A 126 14.83 20.01 7.29
C PHE A 126 15.58 21.24 7.78
N TRP A 127 15.59 22.26 6.94
CA TRP A 127 15.97 23.61 7.32
C TRP A 127 14.73 24.48 7.35
N GLU A 128 14.54 25.21 8.44
CA GLU A 128 13.45 26.15 8.67
C GLU A 128 14.03 27.53 8.95
N SER A 129 13.38 28.55 8.39
CA SER A 129 13.67 29.95 8.68
C SER A 129 12.38 30.62 9.10
N GLU A 130 12.40 31.24 10.27
CA GLU A 130 11.30 31.97 10.88
C GLU A 130 11.40 33.45 10.52
N GLY A 131 10.30 34.06 10.08
CA GLY A 131 10.13 35.51 10.05
C GLY A 131 9.14 35.95 11.14
N ASP A 132 8.68 37.20 11.07
CA ASP A 132 7.64 37.70 11.98
C ASP A 132 6.30 36.97 11.71
N GLY A 133 5.93 36.07 12.63
CA GLY A 133 4.70 35.28 12.57
C GLY A 133 4.61 34.25 11.43
N THR A 134 5.68 34.09 10.65
CA THR A 134 5.72 33.21 9.46
C THR A 134 6.94 32.31 9.48
N PHE A 135 6.89 31.23 8.71
CA PHE A 135 8.06 30.39 8.49
C PHE A 135 8.05 29.83 7.08
N TRP A 136 9.24 29.54 6.58
CA TRP A 136 9.41 28.69 5.42
C TRP A 136 10.36 27.54 5.74
N ARG A 137 10.14 26.40 5.11
CA ARG A 137 10.88 25.17 5.38
C ARG A 137 11.13 24.39 4.11
N VAL A 138 12.34 23.86 3.98
CA VAL A 138 12.67 22.83 3.00
C VAL A 138 13.22 21.60 3.73
N GLY A 139 12.84 20.41 3.31
CA GLY A 139 13.35 19.19 3.91
C GLY A 139 13.60 18.06 2.94
N VAL A 140 14.05 16.94 3.51
CA VAL A 140 14.16 15.64 2.87
C VAL A 140 13.62 14.60 3.85
N SER A 141 12.61 13.86 3.43
CA SER A 141 11.94 12.82 4.19
C SER A 141 12.09 11.47 3.48
N HIS A 142 12.48 10.44 4.24
CA HIS A 142 12.50 9.05 3.77
C HIS A 142 11.50 8.21 4.56
N THR A 143 10.60 7.53 3.85
CA THR A 143 9.68 6.54 4.45
C THR A 143 10.09 5.14 4.03
N ARG A 144 10.15 4.20 4.98
CA ARG A 144 10.37 2.77 4.74
C ARG A 144 9.37 1.93 5.51
N LYS A 145 8.81 0.90 4.87
CA LYS A 145 7.98 -0.11 5.56
C LYS A 145 8.74 -0.75 6.72
N ILE A 146 8.08 -0.88 7.87
CA ILE A 146 8.59 -1.61 9.04
C ILE A 146 7.65 -2.73 9.50
N LEU A 147 6.34 -2.61 9.28
CA LEU A 147 5.32 -3.57 9.74
C LEU A 147 4.19 -3.73 8.70
N GLY A 148 3.39 -4.79 8.85
CA GLY A 148 2.24 -5.11 7.99
C GLY A 148 2.65 -5.69 6.63
N GLY A 149 1.72 -5.82 5.69
CA GLY A 149 2.07 -6.16 4.30
C GLY A 149 2.40 -7.62 4.03
N GLU A 150 2.14 -8.55 4.95
CA GLU A 150 2.32 -9.99 4.75
C GLU A 150 1.01 -10.74 4.95
N THR A 151 0.68 -11.58 3.98
CA THR A 151 -0.49 -12.46 4.00
C THR A 151 -0.05 -13.86 3.60
N ARG A 152 -0.38 -14.87 4.42
CA ARG A 152 -0.02 -16.26 4.20
C ARG A 152 -1.23 -17.16 4.48
N SER A 153 -1.38 -18.24 3.70
CA SER A 153 -2.35 -19.29 3.99
C SER A 153 -1.73 -20.66 3.79
N THR A 154 -2.07 -21.58 4.70
CA THR A 154 -1.57 -22.96 4.69
C THR A 154 -2.73 -23.95 4.84
N ILE A 155 -2.57 -25.14 4.27
CA ILE A 155 -3.51 -26.26 4.38
C ILE A 155 -2.71 -27.48 4.81
N ALA A 156 -3.06 -28.09 5.94
CA ALA A 156 -2.34 -29.27 6.45
C ALA A 156 -0.80 -29.13 6.44
N ASN A 157 -0.28 -27.94 6.80
CA ASN A 157 1.14 -27.54 6.77
C ASN A 157 1.79 -27.33 5.39
N PHE A 158 1.03 -27.43 4.30
CA PHE A 158 1.46 -26.99 2.97
C PHE A 158 1.13 -25.50 2.77
N GLU A 159 2.13 -24.68 2.44
CA GLU A 159 1.96 -23.27 2.09
C GLU A 159 1.58 -23.13 0.62
N TRP A 160 0.31 -22.81 0.37
CA TRP A 160 -0.21 -22.61 -0.98
C TRP A 160 -0.25 -21.12 -1.35
N TYR A 161 -0.24 -20.23 -0.36
CA TYR A 161 -0.38 -18.79 -0.57
C TYR A 161 0.56 -18.01 0.34
N LYS A 162 1.38 -17.14 -0.26
CA LYS A 162 2.20 -16.17 0.45
C LYS A 162 2.41 -14.94 -0.41
N ILE A 163 1.92 -13.79 0.06
CA ILE A 163 2.11 -12.49 -0.56
C ILE A 163 2.78 -11.54 0.44
N GLU A 164 3.75 -10.78 -0.07
CA GLU A 164 4.50 -9.78 0.68
C GLU A 164 4.57 -8.46 -0.09
N TRP A 165 4.17 -7.39 0.60
CA TRP A 165 4.21 -6.02 0.13
C TRP A 165 5.41 -5.30 0.73
N ASP A 166 6.14 -4.52 -0.07
CA ASP A 166 7.21 -3.64 0.41
C ASP A 166 6.95 -2.21 -0.06
N PHE A 167 7.36 -1.21 0.71
CA PHE A 167 7.16 0.20 0.38
C PHE A 167 8.39 1.04 0.73
N TYR A 168 8.68 2.03 -0.12
CA TYR A 168 9.58 3.12 0.22
C TYR A 168 9.22 4.41 -0.50
N SER A 169 9.58 5.54 0.08
CA SER A 169 9.39 6.85 -0.53
C SER A 169 10.49 7.83 -0.12
N TRP A 170 10.86 8.72 -1.03
CA TRP A 170 11.66 9.90 -0.80
C TRP A 170 10.82 11.12 -1.13
N THR A 171 10.69 12.06 -0.21
CA THR A 171 9.95 13.30 -0.39
C THR A 171 10.89 14.47 -0.10
N ILE A 172 10.90 15.45 -1.00
CA ILE A 172 11.50 16.77 -0.78
C ILE A 172 10.34 17.75 -0.66
N PRO A 173 9.88 18.06 0.57
CA PRO A 173 8.80 19.00 0.76
C PRO A 173 9.33 20.43 0.97
N PHE A 174 8.57 21.37 0.46
CA PHE A 174 8.68 22.80 0.76
C PHE A 174 7.39 23.25 1.46
N TYR A 175 7.51 24.06 2.49
CA TYR A 175 6.40 24.65 3.23
C TYR A 175 6.59 26.16 3.36
N TYR A 176 5.47 26.86 3.30
CA TYR A 176 5.33 28.23 3.77
C TYR A 176 4.12 28.29 4.69
N GLY A 177 4.25 28.96 5.83
CA GLY A 177 3.23 28.90 6.85
C GLY A 177 3.27 30.02 7.87
N VAL A 178 2.35 29.93 8.81
CA VAL A 178 2.18 30.86 9.93
C VAL A 178 2.49 30.16 11.24
N LYS A 179 3.05 30.91 12.18
CA LYS A 179 3.42 30.43 13.52
C LYS A 179 2.90 31.40 14.57
N ALA A 180 2.10 30.88 15.50
CA ALA A 180 1.54 31.63 16.62
C ALA A 180 2.20 31.16 17.93
N LYS A 181 2.79 32.10 18.66
CA LYS A 181 3.38 31.85 19.99
C LYS A 181 2.25 31.67 21.01
N ILE A 182 2.36 30.65 21.87
CA ILE A 182 1.43 30.35 22.96
C ILE A 182 2.23 30.38 24.27
N GLY A 183 2.02 31.44 25.05
CA GLY A 183 2.83 31.68 26.25
C GLY A 183 4.28 32.02 25.91
N GLU A 184 5.19 31.68 26.82
CA GLU A 184 6.62 32.06 26.72
C GLU A 184 7.44 31.06 25.90
N SER A 185 7.08 29.78 25.94
CA SER A 185 7.87 28.70 25.33
C SER A 185 7.11 27.86 24.30
N GLY A 186 5.79 27.96 24.20
CA GLY A 186 4.99 27.19 23.24
C GLY A 186 4.79 27.91 21.92
N ALA A 187 4.66 27.18 20.82
CA ALA A 187 4.09 27.70 19.59
C ALA A 187 3.28 26.64 18.84
N VAL A 188 2.28 27.10 18.09
CA VAL A 188 1.51 26.30 17.14
C VAL A 188 1.74 26.88 15.76
N TYR A 189 1.91 26.02 14.77
CA TYR A 189 2.13 26.45 13.40
C TYR A 189 1.39 25.57 12.40
N GLY A 190 1.06 26.17 11.27
CA GLY A 190 0.45 25.49 10.14
C GLY A 190 1.09 26.00 8.86
N GLY A 191 1.32 25.10 7.92
CA GLY A 191 1.96 25.42 6.65
C GLY A 191 1.36 24.63 5.50
N LEU A 192 1.37 25.24 4.32
CA LEU A 192 1.04 24.61 3.06
C LEU A 192 2.25 24.69 2.13
N GLY A 193 2.29 23.80 1.15
CA GLY A 193 3.30 23.92 0.12
C GLY A 193 3.28 22.78 -0.88
N ILE A 194 4.42 22.60 -1.52
CA ILE A 194 4.62 21.67 -2.62
C ILE A 194 5.74 20.70 -2.29
N ASN A 195 5.63 19.49 -2.78
CA ASN A 195 6.65 18.47 -2.61
C ASN A 195 6.98 17.85 -3.94
N TRP A 196 8.22 17.40 -4.06
CA TRP A 196 8.58 16.38 -5.03
C TRP A 196 8.73 15.05 -4.30
N THR A 197 8.03 14.02 -4.76
CA THR A 197 8.13 12.67 -4.20
C THR A 197 8.59 11.69 -5.25
N ARG A 198 9.36 10.68 -4.83
CA ARG A 198 9.72 9.51 -5.59
C ARG A 198 9.66 8.28 -4.70
N GLY A 199 8.82 7.33 -5.06
CA GLY A 199 8.60 6.14 -4.25
C GLY A 199 7.74 5.11 -4.95
N GLY A 200 7.29 4.15 -4.18
CA GLY A 200 6.34 3.15 -4.62
C GLY A 200 6.49 1.88 -3.81
N TRP A 201 5.86 0.82 -4.32
CA TRP A 201 5.74 -0.44 -3.61
C TRP A 201 6.11 -1.61 -4.50
N ASN A 202 6.40 -2.74 -3.85
CA ASN A 202 6.67 -4.01 -4.48
C ASN A 202 5.64 -5.01 -4.00
N LEU A 203 5.21 -5.89 -4.88
CA LEU A 203 4.39 -7.05 -4.58
C LEU A 203 5.21 -8.29 -4.93
N GLY A 204 5.61 -9.02 -3.90
CA GLY A 204 6.32 -10.29 -3.99
C GLY A 204 5.40 -11.42 -3.58
N GLY A 205 5.52 -12.61 -4.17
CA GLY A 205 4.86 -13.77 -3.58
C GLY A 205 4.68 -15.00 -4.45
N THR A 206 4.02 -15.98 -3.85
CA THR A 206 3.59 -17.23 -4.48
C THR A 206 2.11 -17.47 -4.20
N ASN A 207 1.36 -17.80 -5.24
CA ASN A 207 0.00 -18.28 -5.19
C ASN A 207 -0.05 -19.57 -6.02
N ALA A 208 -0.37 -20.69 -5.39
CA ALA A 208 -0.41 -22.00 -6.03
C ALA A 208 -1.78 -22.35 -6.65
N GLY A 209 -2.64 -21.35 -6.90
CA GLY A 209 -3.90 -21.52 -7.62
C GLY A 209 -4.88 -22.45 -6.90
N ASP A 210 -5.46 -23.41 -7.62
CA ASP A 210 -6.57 -24.28 -7.19
C ASP A 210 -6.13 -25.54 -6.40
N ILE A 211 -4.85 -25.66 -6.04
CA ILE A 211 -4.35 -26.75 -5.18
C ILE A 211 -5.17 -26.90 -3.87
N PRO A 212 -5.63 -25.82 -3.21
CA PRO A 212 -6.52 -25.92 -2.05
C PRO A 212 -7.81 -26.69 -2.29
N THR A 213 -8.44 -26.48 -3.44
CA THR A 213 -9.71 -27.12 -3.79
C THR A 213 -9.53 -28.59 -4.09
N ASP A 214 -8.42 -28.97 -4.74
CA ASP A 214 -8.09 -30.37 -5.04
C ASP A 214 -7.75 -31.17 -3.78
N VAL A 215 -6.97 -30.58 -2.86
CA VAL A 215 -6.56 -31.23 -1.61
C VAL A 215 -7.73 -31.32 -0.61
N ALA A 216 -8.54 -30.27 -0.46
CA ALA A 216 -9.71 -30.29 0.42
C ALA A 216 -10.82 -31.23 -0.10
N GLY A 217 -11.02 -31.29 -1.43
CA GLY A 217 -11.95 -32.22 -2.07
C GLY A 217 -11.55 -33.68 -1.91
N SER A 218 -10.25 -33.98 -1.79
CA SER A 218 -9.74 -35.34 -1.56
C SER A 218 -9.75 -35.79 -0.09
N LEU A 219 -9.63 -34.86 0.87
CA LEU A 219 -9.49 -35.19 2.30
C LEU A 219 -10.82 -35.22 3.05
N VAL A 220 -11.82 -34.47 2.58
CA VAL A 220 -13.10 -34.31 3.25
C VAL A 220 -14.18 -34.79 2.29
N GLY A 221 -14.67 -36.03 2.49
CA GLY A 221 -15.88 -36.54 1.83
C GLY A 221 -17.17 -35.78 2.22
N SER A 222 -17.07 -34.53 2.64
CA SER A 222 -18.18 -33.64 2.98
C SER A 222 -17.98 -32.27 2.34
N VAL A 223 -18.89 -32.05 1.40
CA VAL A 223 -19.25 -30.82 0.69
C VAL A 223 -19.20 -29.58 1.60
N GLY A 224 -18.26 -28.69 1.32
CA GLY A 224 -18.34 -27.26 1.67
C GLY A 224 -18.69 -26.47 0.40
N ALA A 225 -19.37 -25.33 0.53
CA ALA A 225 -20.01 -24.60 -0.58
C ALA A 225 -19.09 -24.15 -1.75
N HIS A 226 -17.79 -24.45 -1.70
CA HIS A 226 -16.81 -24.22 -2.78
C HIS A 226 -15.78 -25.37 -2.92
N SER A 227 -16.14 -26.64 -2.65
CA SER A 227 -15.25 -27.77 -2.91
C SER A 227 -15.37 -28.23 -4.37
N TYR A 228 -14.31 -28.04 -5.17
CA TYR A 228 -14.13 -28.64 -6.49
C TYR A 228 -13.60 -30.06 -6.31
N ALA A 229 -14.31 -31.06 -6.82
CA ALA A 229 -13.77 -32.40 -6.99
C ALA A 229 -13.31 -32.51 -8.45
N ALA A 230 -12.01 -32.41 -8.70
CA ALA A 230 -11.44 -32.56 -10.04
C ALA A 230 -11.54 -34.03 -10.49
N THR A 231 -12.63 -34.39 -11.16
CA THR A 231 -12.66 -35.60 -11.98
C THR A 231 -11.89 -35.35 -13.27
N GLY A 232 -10.59 -35.68 -13.24
CA GLY A 232 -9.81 -36.05 -14.42
C GLY A 232 -9.67 -34.99 -15.51
N SER A 233 -8.78 -34.01 -15.32
CA SER A 233 -8.06 -33.43 -16.45
C SER A 233 -6.67 -32.98 -16.01
N SER A 234 -5.64 -33.43 -16.73
CA SER A 234 -4.23 -33.10 -16.56
C SER A 234 -3.92 -31.69 -17.09
N SER A 235 -4.70 -30.71 -16.65
CA SER A 235 -4.62 -29.31 -17.05
C SER A 235 -3.93 -28.55 -15.93
N VAL A 236 -2.77 -27.96 -16.20
CA VAL A 236 -2.05 -27.11 -15.23
C VAL A 236 -3.01 -26.01 -14.74
N SER A 237 -3.18 -25.88 -13.42
CA SER A 237 -4.04 -24.86 -12.79
C SER A 237 -3.73 -23.50 -13.41
N GLU A 238 -4.73 -22.92 -14.09
CA GLU A 238 -4.62 -21.56 -14.61
C GLU A 238 -4.69 -20.61 -13.41
N GLY A 239 -3.65 -19.80 -13.17
CA GLY A 239 -3.63 -18.81 -12.07
C GLY A 239 -2.45 -18.92 -11.09
N GLU A 240 -1.65 -19.99 -11.18
CA GLU A 240 -0.45 -20.13 -10.34
C GLU A 240 0.56 -19.01 -10.61
N VAL A 241 0.92 -18.24 -9.58
CA VAL A 241 1.99 -17.23 -9.62
C VAL A 241 3.10 -17.69 -8.71
N TYR A 242 4.27 -18.02 -9.26
CA TYR A 242 5.40 -18.49 -8.46
C TYR A 242 6.52 -17.46 -8.42
N LYS A 243 6.87 -16.99 -7.22
CA LYS A 243 7.98 -16.05 -6.97
C LYS A 243 7.97 -14.83 -7.90
N GLU A 244 6.81 -14.22 -8.07
CA GLU A 244 6.67 -12.97 -8.83
C GLU A 244 7.08 -11.79 -7.95
N ALA A 245 7.71 -10.77 -8.54
CA ALA A 245 8.09 -9.54 -7.85
C ALA A 245 7.77 -8.35 -8.75
N VAL A 246 6.54 -7.87 -8.65
CA VAL A 246 6.05 -6.72 -9.43
C VAL A 246 6.42 -5.44 -8.69
N LYS A 247 6.92 -4.44 -9.43
CA LYS A 247 7.42 -3.20 -8.87
C LYS A 247 6.71 -2.01 -9.50
N PHE A 248 6.03 -1.22 -8.68
CA PHE A 248 5.32 -0.02 -9.08
C PHE A 248 6.05 1.20 -8.52
N ARG A 249 6.34 2.17 -9.38
CA ARG A 249 7.12 3.38 -9.05
C ARG A 249 6.46 4.64 -9.60
N HIS A 250 6.37 5.65 -8.74
CA HIS A 250 5.91 6.97 -9.11
C HIS A 250 6.96 8.02 -8.74
N SER A 251 7.05 9.06 -9.56
CA SER A 251 7.72 10.30 -9.19
C SER A 251 6.90 11.47 -9.72
N GLY A 252 6.66 12.45 -8.87
CA GLY A 252 5.75 13.53 -9.19
C GLY A 252 5.83 14.68 -8.19
N ILE A 253 5.26 15.81 -8.60
CA ILE A 253 5.05 16.96 -7.72
C ILE A 253 3.64 16.88 -7.16
N GLY A 254 3.51 17.18 -5.88
CA GLY A 254 2.24 17.13 -5.16
C GLY A 254 2.10 18.30 -4.20
N TRP A 255 0.96 18.33 -3.53
CA TRP A 255 0.68 19.29 -2.45
C TRP A 255 1.01 18.66 -1.10
N ASN A 256 1.41 19.49 -0.15
CA ASN A 256 1.57 19.08 1.24
C ASN A 256 1.01 20.14 2.17
N ALA A 257 0.52 19.66 3.31
CA ALA A 257 0.13 20.46 4.45
C ALA A 257 0.86 19.93 5.68
N LEU A 258 1.22 20.82 6.60
CA LEU A 258 1.67 20.44 7.92
C LEU A 258 0.96 21.28 8.96
N MET A 259 0.76 20.66 10.12
CA MET A 259 0.42 21.34 11.35
C MET A 259 1.32 20.81 12.45
N GLY A 260 1.72 21.67 13.37
CA GLY A 260 2.59 21.25 14.44
C GLY A 260 2.48 22.12 15.66
N VAL A 261 2.95 21.54 16.75
CA VAL A 261 3.21 22.20 18.03
C VAL A 261 4.71 22.13 18.27
N GLU A 262 5.26 23.16 18.88
CA GLU A 262 6.63 23.15 19.36
C GLU A 262 6.74 23.76 20.75
N SER A 263 7.76 23.32 21.47
CA SER A 263 8.16 23.87 22.75
C SER A 263 9.62 24.29 22.64
N LYS A 264 9.87 25.59 22.74
CA LYS A 264 11.21 26.19 22.81
C LYS A 264 11.84 25.88 24.17
N LEU A 265 13.10 25.50 24.13
CA LEU A 265 13.97 25.25 25.27
C LEU A 265 14.76 26.53 25.59
N ASP A 266 15.28 26.62 26.81
CA ASP A 266 16.09 27.76 27.24
C ASP A 266 17.36 27.94 26.40
N SER A 267 17.83 26.87 25.75
CA SER A 267 18.96 26.90 24.82
C SER A 267 18.66 27.62 23.50
N GLY A 268 17.39 27.96 23.22
CA GLY A 268 16.92 28.46 21.93
C GLY A 268 16.47 27.37 20.96
N ASP A 269 16.79 26.10 21.25
CA ASP A 269 16.32 24.95 20.50
C ASP A 269 14.82 24.69 20.72
N ALA A 270 14.22 23.81 19.92
CA ALA A 270 12.82 23.43 20.12
C ALA A 270 12.56 21.94 19.92
N LEU A 271 11.69 21.37 20.76
CA LEU A 271 11.08 20.07 20.49
C LEU A 271 9.79 20.29 19.70
N PHE A 272 9.49 19.40 18.75
CA PHE A 272 8.29 19.53 17.94
C PHE A 272 7.53 18.21 17.81
N PHE A 273 6.22 18.35 17.63
CA PHE A 273 5.35 17.30 17.15
C PHE A 273 4.55 17.85 15.96
N GLU A 274 4.49 17.06 14.88
CA GLU A 274 3.90 17.47 13.61
C GLU A 274 3.02 16.37 13.03
N ILE A 275 1.92 16.82 12.42
CA ILE A 275 1.11 16.01 11.52
C ILE A 275 1.30 16.61 10.13
N GLU A 276 1.84 15.80 9.23
CA GLU A 276 2.09 16.14 7.84
C GLU A 276 1.16 15.34 6.95
N TYR A 277 0.51 16.01 6.00
CA TYR A 277 -0.31 15.36 4.99
C TYR A 277 0.28 15.64 3.61
N ILE A 278 0.63 14.57 2.89
CA ILE A 278 1.17 14.65 1.53
C ILE A 278 0.17 14.07 0.55
N VAL A 279 -0.21 14.87 -0.44
CA VAL A 279 -1.00 14.43 -1.59
C VAL A 279 -0.05 14.26 -2.76
N ASN A 280 0.35 13.02 -3.01
CA ASN A 280 1.18 12.68 -4.16
C ASN A 280 0.87 11.27 -4.64
N GLY A 281 0.51 11.16 -5.91
CA GLY A 281 0.18 9.90 -6.54
C GLY A 281 0.09 10.04 -8.05
N GLY A 282 0.07 8.89 -8.71
CA GLY A 282 -0.06 8.80 -10.16
C GLY A 282 -0.30 7.36 -10.57
N GLN A 283 0.06 7.02 -11.80
CA GLN A 283 -0.07 5.67 -12.32
C GLN A 283 1.29 5.17 -12.78
N ASP A 284 1.57 3.89 -12.55
CA ASP A 284 2.71 3.21 -13.15
C ASP A 284 2.27 1.90 -13.78
N THR A 285 3.06 1.46 -14.74
CA THR A 285 2.89 0.18 -15.41
C THR A 285 4.11 -0.67 -15.13
N ALA A 286 3.91 -1.72 -14.34
CA ALA A 286 4.94 -2.67 -14.03
C ALA A 286 5.05 -3.76 -15.11
N TYR A 287 6.02 -4.66 -14.96
CA TYR A 287 6.18 -5.81 -15.85
C TYR A 287 6.20 -7.08 -15.01
N THR A 288 5.40 -8.06 -15.42
CA THR A 288 5.45 -9.40 -14.85
C THR A 288 6.49 -10.24 -15.58
N LYS A 289 7.18 -11.10 -14.84
CA LYS A 289 8.29 -11.90 -15.38
C LYS A 289 8.00 -13.39 -15.42
N SER A 290 7.21 -13.90 -14.48
CA SER A 290 6.82 -15.32 -14.49
C SER A 290 5.64 -15.53 -15.44
N ILE A 291 5.58 -16.72 -16.03
CA ILE A 291 4.43 -17.17 -16.83
C ILE A 291 3.15 -17.07 -15.99
N GLY A 292 3.26 -17.39 -14.70
CA GLY A 292 2.22 -17.19 -13.71
C GLY A 292 1.77 -15.75 -13.61
N GLY A 293 2.69 -14.81 -13.39
CA GLY A 293 2.40 -13.37 -13.29
C GLY A 293 1.80 -12.81 -14.58
N ILE A 294 2.27 -13.24 -15.75
CA ILE A 294 1.71 -12.84 -17.05
C ILE A 294 0.28 -13.33 -17.22
N ARG A 295 -0.01 -14.57 -16.78
CA ARG A 295 -1.35 -15.16 -16.82
C ARG A 295 -2.26 -14.57 -15.74
N GLY A 296 -1.69 -14.27 -14.58
CA GLY A 296 -2.32 -13.79 -13.36
C GLY A 296 -2.68 -12.30 -13.40
N LEU A 297 -1.71 -11.40 -13.59
CA LEU A 297 -1.91 -9.93 -13.53
C LEU A 297 -2.04 -9.26 -14.90
N SER A 298 -1.60 -9.92 -15.96
CA SER A 298 -1.16 -9.40 -17.27
C SER A 298 0.34 -9.18 -17.38
N TYR A 299 0.82 -9.12 -18.63
CA TYR A 299 2.20 -8.79 -18.97
C TYR A 299 2.62 -7.38 -18.50
N ARG A 300 1.67 -6.43 -18.48
CA ARG A 300 1.90 -5.02 -18.15
C ARG A 300 0.78 -4.47 -17.26
N PRO A 301 0.72 -4.87 -15.99
CA PRO A 301 -0.31 -4.37 -15.08
C PRO A 301 -0.05 -2.89 -14.81
N SER A 302 -1.10 -2.09 -14.90
CA SER A 302 -1.09 -0.68 -14.51
C SER A 302 -1.86 -0.51 -13.21
N TYR A 303 -1.28 0.20 -12.24
CA TYR A 303 -1.91 0.41 -10.94
C TYR A 303 -1.72 1.85 -10.43
N PRO A 304 -2.72 2.46 -9.78
CA PRO A 304 -2.57 3.76 -9.15
C PRO A 304 -1.61 3.67 -7.95
N ILE A 305 -0.59 4.51 -7.93
CA ILE A 305 0.37 4.58 -6.83
C ILE A 305 0.09 5.84 -6.04
N VAL A 306 -0.13 5.68 -4.74
CA VAL A 306 -0.03 6.77 -3.78
C VAL A 306 1.35 6.67 -3.11
N THR A 307 2.09 7.77 -3.07
CA THR A 307 3.40 7.86 -2.38
C THR A 307 3.38 8.79 -1.18
N GLY A 308 2.31 9.58 -1.06
CA GLY A 308 2.00 10.41 0.09
C GLY A 308 1.17 9.68 1.16
N GLY A 309 0.47 10.45 1.99
CA GLY A 309 -0.30 10.00 3.14
C GLY A 309 -0.10 10.89 4.37
N THR A 310 -0.68 10.47 5.49
CA THR A 310 -0.53 11.16 6.79
C THR A 310 0.68 10.63 7.53
N LYS A 311 1.59 11.53 7.91
CA LYS A 311 2.76 11.24 8.73
C LYS A 311 2.65 11.95 10.07
N TYR A 312 3.01 11.24 11.13
CA TYR A 312 3.13 11.77 12.47
C TYR A 312 4.61 11.84 12.81
N LYS A 313 5.14 13.03 13.07
CA LYS A 313 6.57 13.25 13.30
C LYS A 313 6.79 13.86 14.67
N PHE A 314 7.83 13.42 15.35
CA PHE A 314 8.37 14.03 16.55
C PHE A 314 9.85 14.29 16.33
N GLY A 315 10.36 15.39 16.88
CA GLY A 315 11.77 15.69 16.67
C GLY A 315 12.27 16.90 17.42
N TYR A 316 13.45 17.34 16.97
CA TYR A 316 14.20 18.41 17.57
C TYR A 316 14.68 19.38 16.48
N LYS A 317 14.58 20.67 16.78
CA LYS A 317 15.04 21.80 15.99
C LYS A 317 16.20 22.46 16.74
N MET A 318 17.38 22.44 16.14
CA MET A 318 18.57 23.10 16.65
C MET A 318 18.59 24.54 16.13
N ALA A 319 18.69 25.52 17.02
CA ALA A 319 18.84 26.92 16.62
C ALA A 319 20.22 27.16 15.99
N MET A 320 20.28 28.00 14.95
CA MET A 320 21.50 28.36 14.20
C MET A 320 21.75 29.86 14.19
#